data_AF-A0A210R570-F1
#
_entry.id   AF-A0A210R570-F1
#
_cell.length_a   1.000
_cell.length_b   1.000
_cell.length_c   1.000
_cell.angle_alpha   90.00
_cell.angle_beta   90.00
_cell.angle_gamma   90.00
#
_symmetry.space_group_name_H-M   'P 1'
#
loop_
_entity.id
_entity.type
_entity.pdbx_description
1 polymer ?
#
loop_
_entity_poly.entity_id
_entity_poly.type
_entity_poly.pdbx_seq_one_letter_code
_entity_poly.pdbx_strand_id
1 'polypeptide(L)'
;MDMYSIVKFIIALFAQVRLYLGGEPQPRTNVSVLPFAVVWNVPSAVCQDEFKVFLNLSKYGIIQNDNQSFFGENIVLFYEPFPGLYPKYLSNGSAINGGLPQKSNLEKHLRKVEYDVDRTIPAAEFSGLAVVDWESWRPIFDRNLYDKDQVVYINKSEELVKQHHPTWNDPQIKRQARNVVKLSPG
;
A
#
# COMPACT_ATOMS: atom_id res chain seq x y z
N MET A 1 -24.16 33.72 -1.73
CA MET A 1 -24.01 32.37 -1.15
C MET A 1 -22.75 31.79 -1.75
N ASP A 2 -21.70 31.59 -0.94
CA ASP A 2 -20.41 31.15 -1.47
C ASP A 2 -20.37 29.64 -1.70
N MET A 3 -19.40 29.19 -2.51
CA MET A 3 -19.20 27.78 -2.84
C MET A 3 -19.02 26.91 -1.58
N TYR A 4 -18.42 27.47 -0.52
CA TYR A 4 -18.21 26.79 0.75
C TYR A 4 -19.52 26.50 1.49
N SER A 5 -20.46 27.44 1.45
CA SER A 5 -21.80 27.30 2.01
C SER A 5 -22.62 26.25 1.25
N ILE A 6 -22.48 26.20 -0.08
CA ILE A 6 -23.13 25.19 -0.92
C ILE A 6 -22.58 23.79 -0.63
N VAL A 7 -21.26 23.64 -0.51
CA VAL A 7 -20.62 22.36 -0.16
C VAL A 7 -21.05 21.88 1.24
N LYS A 8 -21.11 22.78 2.23
CA LYS A 8 -21.63 22.43 3.57
C LYS A 8 -23.08 21.97 3.54
N PHE A 9 -23.92 22.65 2.76
CA PHE A 9 -25.33 22.30 2.64
C PHE A 9 -25.53 20.94 1.97
N ILE A 10 -24.74 20.64 0.94
CA ILE A 10 -24.77 19.36 0.24
C ILE A 10 -24.31 18.21 1.17
N ILE A 11 -23.22 18.41 1.94
CA ILE A 11 -22.76 17.41 2.92
C ILE A 11 -23.81 17.15 3.99
N ALA A 12 -24.46 18.20 4.51
CA ALA A 12 -25.54 18.06 5.50
C ALA A 12 -26.75 17.31 4.92
N LEU A 13 -27.12 17.59 3.67
CA LEU A 13 -28.21 16.90 2.97
C LEU A 13 -27.89 15.41 2.78
N PHE A 14 -26.67 15.06 2.39
CA PHE A 14 -26.23 13.67 2.25
C PHE A 14 -26.19 12.94 3.60
N ALA A 15 -25.80 13.61 4.69
CA ALA A 15 -25.82 13.04 6.04
C ALA A 15 -27.26 12.78 6.52
N GLN A 16 -28.20 13.70 6.26
CA GLN A 16 -29.61 13.51 6.60
C GLN A 16 -30.27 12.43 5.74
N VAL A 17 -29.98 12.36 4.44
CA VAL A 17 -30.49 11.30 3.57
C VAL A 17 -29.94 9.92 4.00
N ARG A 18 -28.69 9.83 4.46
CA ARG A 18 -28.15 8.59 5.07
C ARG A 18 -28.90 8.16 6.33
N LEU A 19 -29.28 9.11 7.19
CA LEU A 19 -30.08 8.83 8.40
C LEU A 19 -31.51 8.38 8.06
N TYR A 20 -32.08 8.89 6.96
CA TYR A 20 -33.44 8.55 6.54
C TYR A 20 -33.55 7.27 5.69
N LEU A 21 -32.46 6.83 5.03
CA LEU A 21 -32.46 5.66 4.13
C LEU A 21 -31.56 4.50 4.57
N GLY A 22 -30.79 4.62 5.64
CA GLY A 22 -29.83 3.60 6.09
C GLY A 22 -30.27 2.86 7.34
N GLY A 23 -30.30 1.52 7.29
CA GLY A 23 -30.32 0.68 8.48
C GLY A 23 -29.12 0.97 9.39
N GLU A 24 -29.21 0.56 10.67
CA GLU A 24 -28.11 0.71 11.62
C GLU A 24 -26.78 0.24 11.01
N PRO A 25 -25.69 1.02 11.14
CA PRO A 25 -24.35 0.54 10.82
C PRO A 25 -24.16 -0.79 11.54
N GLN A 26 -23.79 -1.83 10.81
CA GLN A 26 -23.47 -3.12 11.42
C GLN A 26 -22.41 -2.88 12.51
N PRO A 27 -22.54 -3.50 13.70
CA PRO A 27 -21.55 -3.37 14.76
C PRO A 27 -20.17 -3.67 14.19
N ARG A 28 -19.28 -2.69 14.25
CA ARG A 28 -17.92 -2.84 13.72
C ARG A 28 -17.20 -3.91 14.52
N THR A 29 -16.87 -5.00 13.84
CA THR A 29 -16.04 -6.05 14.42
C THR A 29 -14.59 -5.58 14.39
N ASN A 30 -14.05 -5.20 15.54
CA ASN A 30 -12.63 -4.87 15.63
C ASN A 30 -11.81 -6.15 15.40
N VAL A 31 -11.09 -6.22 14.28
CA VAL A 31 -10.24 -7.37 13.92
C VAL A 31 -9.23 -7.67 15.03
N SER A 32 -8.76 -6.66 15.76
CA SER A 32 -7.71 -6.81 16.78
C SER A 32 -8.17 -7.51 18.06
N VAL A 33 -9.48 -7.69 18.28
CA VAL A 33 -10.02 -8.34 19.50
C VAL A 33 -10.48 -9.78 19.25
N LEU A 34 -10.45 -10.25 18.00
CA LEU A 34 -10.81 -11.62 17.67
C LEU A 34 -9.59 -12.55 17.81
N PRO A 35 -9.74 -13.73 18.42
CA PRO A 35 -8.66 -14.72 18.48
C PRO A 35 -8.31 -15.26 17.08
N PHE A 36 -9.29 -15.27 16.17
CA PHE A 36 -9.12 -15.64 14.77
C PHE A 36 -10.13 -14.84 13.94
N ALA A 37 -9.65 -14.20 12.86
CA ALA A 37 -10.46 -13.39 11.96
C ALA A 37 -10.25 -13.80 10.51
N VAL A 38 -11.34 -13.87 9.74
CA VAL A 38 -11.30 -14.02 8.29
C VAL A 38 -11.76 -12.70 7.68
N VAL A 39 -10.90 -12.11 6.86
CA VAL A 39 -11.13 -10.79 6.25
C VAL A 39 -11.18 -10.93 4.74
N TRP A 40 -12.20 -10.36 4.12
CA TRP A 40 -12.43 -10.42 2.68
C TRP A 40 -11.70 -9.28 1.96
N ASN A 41 -10.73 -9.63 1.12
CA ASN A 41 -9.98 -8.70 0.28
C ASN A 41 -10.05 -9.07 -1.22
N VAL A 42 -11.20 -9.59 -1.65
CA VAL A 42 -11.45 -9.89 -3.07
C VAL A 42 -12.22 -8.71 -3.68
N PRO A 43 -11.88 -8.23 -4.89
CA PRO A 43 -12.56 -7.11 -5.54
C PRO A 43 -13.94 -7.51 -6.10
N SER A 44 -14.85 -7.93 -5.21
CA SER A 44 -16.14 -8.52 -5.57
C SER A 44 -17.28 -7.51 -5.73
N ALA A 45 -17.03 -6.21 -5.55
CA ALA A 45 -18.02 -5.15 -5.84
C ALA A 45 -18.62 -5.29 -7.26
N VAL A 46 -17.79 -5.63 -8.24
CA VAL A 46 -18.19 -5.87 -9.64
C VAL A 46 -19.29 -6.94 -9.78
N CYS A 47 -19.32 -7.94 -8.89
CA CYS A 47 -20.35 -8.98 -8.90
C CYS A 47 -21.75 -8.41 -8.68
N GLN A 48 -21.87 -7.46 -7.76
CA GLN A 48 -23.13 -6.77 -7.48
C GLN A 48 -23.45 -5.76 -8.59
N ASP A 49 -22.46 -4.98 -9.02
CA ASP A 49 -22.68 -3.86 -9.94
C ASP A 49 -23.05 -4.35 -11.34
N GLU A 50 -22.32 -5.33 -11.88
CA GLU A 50 -22.50 -5.83 -13.25
C GLU A 50 -23.46 -7.01 -13.32
N PHE A 51 -23.40 -7.94 -12.35
CA PHE A 51 -24.08 -9.23 -12.45
C PHE A 51 -25.26 -9.39 -11.48
N LYS A 52 -25.52 -8.40 -10.62
CA LYS A 52 -26.58 -8.42 -9.58
C LYS A 52 -26.45 -9.62 -8.62
N VAL A 53 -25.21 -10.07 -8.40
CA VAL A 53 -24.88 -11.13 -7.46
C VAL A 53 -24.38 -10.50 -6.17
N PHE A 54 -25.20 -10.58 -5.12
CA PHE A 54 -24.83 -10.13 -3.78
C PHE A 54 -24.20 -11.27 -2.98
N LEU A 55 -22.98 -11.05 -2.47
CA LEU A 55 -22.30 -11.98 -1.59
C LEU A 55 -22.61 -11.63 -0.13
N ASN A 56 -23.46 -12.42 0.52
CA ASN A 56 -23.73 -12.25 1.95
C ASN A 56 -22.64 -12.92 2.79
N LEU A 57 -21.48 -12.27 2.87
CA LEU A 57 -20.29 -12.79 3.58
C LEU A 57 -20.48 -12.81 5.11
N SER A 58 -21.28 -11.89 5.65
CA SER A 58 -21.59 -11.82 7.09
C SER A 58 -22.23 -13.12 7.61
N LYS A 59 -22.98 -13.85 6.77
CA LYS A 59 -23.53 -15.18 7.12
C LYS A 59 -22.45 -16.20 7.51
N TYR A 60 -21.23 -16.03 7.02
CA TYR A 60 -20.10 -16.92 7.26
C TYR A 60 -19.12 -16.38 8.30
N GLY A 61 -19.45 -15.27 8.99
CA GLY A 61 -18.54 -14.61 9.93
C GLY A 61 -17.32 -13.99 9.27
N ILE A 62 -17.37 -13.75 7.95
CA ILE A 62 -16.29 -13.10 7.21
C ILE A 62 -16.47 -11.58 7.34
N ILE A 63 -15.41 -10.91 7.79
CA ILE A 63 -15.34 -9.46 7.87
C ILE A 63 -15.15 -8.91 6.45
N GLN A 64 -15.97 -7.96 6.05
CA GLN A 64 -15.97 -7.37 4.71
C GLN A 64 -16.15 -5.86 4.81
N ASN A 65 -15.60 -5.12 3.86
CA ASN A 65 -15.91 -3.70 3.72
C ASN A 65 -17.37 -3.49 3.31
N ASP A 66 -17.94 -2.36 3.72
CA ASP A 66 -19.24 -1.90 3.26
C ASP A 66 -19.32 -1.88 1.72
N ASN A 67 -20.47 -2.31 1.20
CA ASN A 67 -20.72 -2.45 -0.24
C ASN A 67 -19.68 -3.31 -0.99
N GLN A 68 -18.94 -4.18 -0.29
CA GLN A 68 -17.82 -4.95 -0.85
C GLN A 68 -16.75 -4.05 -1.50
N SER A 69 -16.61 -2.81 -1.02
CA SER A 69 -15.62 -1.85 -1.51
C SER A 69 -14.19 -2.40 -1.34
N PHE A 70 -13.34 -2.14 -2.33
CA PHE A 70 -11.93 -2.53 -2.26
C PHE A 70 -11.14 -1.69 -1.24
N PHE A 71 -11.57 -0.45 -1.00
CA PHE A 71 -11.07 0.42 0.05
C PHE A 71 -12.20 0.71 1.03
N GLY A 72 -12.07 0.27 2.27
CA GLY A 72 -13.12 0.45 3.25
C GLY A 72 -12.64 0.40 4.68
N GLU A 73 -13.58 0.38 5.60
CA GLU A 73 -13.40 0.51 7.04
C GLU A 73 -12.75 -0.71 7.70
N ASN A 74 -12.81 -1.89 7.07
CA ASN A 74 -12.28 -3.13 7.62
C ASN A 74 -10.92 -3.52 7.04
N ILE A 75 -10.70 -3.28 5.75
CA ILE A 75 -9.44 -3.55 5.07
C ILE A 75 -9.18 -2.57 3.92
N VAL A 76 -7.92 -2.19 3.77
CA VAL A 76 -7.39 -1.36 2.69
C VAL A 76 -6.10 -2.01 2.20
N LEU A 77 -6.07 -2.39 0.93
CA LEU A 77 -4.87 -2.89 0.27
C LEU A 77 -4.25 -1.79 -0.60
N PHE A 78 -3.05 -1.33 -0.22
CA PHE A 78 -2.27 -0.45 -1.05
C PHE A 78 -1.39 -1.27 -2.00
N TYR A 79 -1.80 -1.31 -3.27
CA TYR A 79 -0.98 -1.83 -4.36
C TYR A 79 -0.26 -0.69 -5.09
N GLU A 80 0.82 -1.03 -5.78
CA GLU A 80 1.55 -0.07 -6.61
C GLU A 80 0.61 0.66 -7.59
N PRO A 81 0.76 1.99 -7.79
CA PRO A 81 1.93 2.80 -7.45
C PRO A 81 1.86 3.50 -6.06
N PHE A 82 0.97 3.07 -5.16
CA PHE A 82 0.81 3.67 -3.83
C PHE A 82 1.09 2.62 -2.73
N PRO A 83 1.42 3.03 -1.49
CA PRO A 83 1.66 4.40 -1.06
C PRO A 83 3.10 4.83 -1.36
N GLY A 84 3.31 6.13 -1.42
CA GLY A 84 4.66 6.70 -1.44
C GLY A 84 5.33 6.72 -2.81
N LEU A 85 6.66 6.85 -2.77
CA LEU A 85 7.54 6.83 -3.94
C LEU A 85 8.41 5.57 -3.87
N TYR A 86 7.79 4.40 -4.01
CA TYR A 86 8.50 3.12 -3.92
C TYR A 86 9.52 2.98 -5.06
N PRO A 87 10.82 2.73 -4.78
CA PRO A 87 11.85 2.59 -5.79
C PRO A 87 11.79 1.21 -6.43
N LYS A 88 11.84 1.14 -7.77
CA LYS A 88 11.85 -0.14 -8.50
C LYS A 88 12.48 -0.03 -9.88
N TYR A 89 12.82 -1.18 -10.44
CA TYR A 89 13.13 -1.32 -11.86
C TYR A 89 11.91 -1.86 -12.61
N LEU A 90 11.63 -1.28 -13.78
CA LEU A 90 10.66 -1.83 -14.73
C LEU A 90 11.32 -2.94 -15.56
N SER A 91 10.50 -3.75 -16.22
CA SER A 91 10.96 -4.84 -17.09
C SER A 91 11.88 -4.39 -18.23
N ASN A 92 11.78 -3.13 -18.67
CA ASN A 92 12.67 -2.53 -19.66
C ASN A 92 14.00 -2.00 -19.07
N GLY A 93 14.26 -2.23 -17.78
CA GLY A 93 15.46 -1.77 -17.07
C GLY A 93 15.40 -0.31 -16.58
N SER A 94 14.32 0.41 -16.83
CA SER A 94 14.18 1.80 -16.37
C SER A 94 14.00 1.86 -14.85
N ALA A 95 14.68 2.81 -14.20
CA ALA A 95 14.59 3.04 -12.76
C ALA A 95 13.45 4.02 -12.43
N ILE A 96 12.56 3.61 -11.54
CA ILE A 96 11.52 4.44 -10.93
C ILE A 96 11.98 4.84 -9.53
N ASN A 97 11.84 6.11 -9.17
CA ASN A 97 12.25 6.68 -7.87
C ASN A 97 13.70 6.34 -7.46
N GLY A 98 14.61 6.25 -8.44
CA GLY A 98 16.02 5.88 -8.22
C GLY A 98 16.31 4.38 -8.34
N GLY A 99 15.30 3.53 -8.46
CA GLY A 99 15.39 2.09 -8.70
C GLY A 99 15.83 1.26 -7.49
N LEU A 100 16.67 1.82 -6.64
CA LEU A 100 17.20 1.21 -5.42
C LEU A 100 16.78 2.01 -4.19
N PRO A 101 16.50 1.37 -3.04
CA PRO A 101 16.20 2.08 -1.80
C PRO A 101 17.33 3.01 -1.35
N GLN A 102 18.59 2.61 -1.49
CA GLN A 102 19.75 3.45 -1.15
C GLN A 102 19.96 4.66 -2.09
N LYS A 103 19.23 4.74 -3.22
CA LYS A 103 19.24 5.89 -4.14
C LYS A 103 17.97 6.74 -4.04
N SER A 104 16.99 6.31 -3.26
CA SER A 104 15.72 7.01 -3.14
C SER A 104 15.83 8.15 -2.13
N ASN A 105 14.94 9.14 -2.25
CA ASN A 105 14.82 10.20 -1.25
C ASN A 105 13.73 9.79 -0.25
N LEU A 106 14.15 9.37 0.95
CA LEU A 106 13.23 8.87 1.97
C LEU A 106 12.23 9.94 2.42
N GLU A 107 12.67 11.19 2.63
CA GLU A 107 11.79 12.28 3.07
C GLU A 107 10.65 12.52 2.07
N LYS A 108 10.95 12.55 0.77
CA LYS A 108 9.94 12.67 -0.28
C LYS A 108 9.03 11.44 -0.33
N HIS A 109 9.58 10.25 -0.14
CA HIS A 109 8.80 9.02 -0.07
C HIS A 109 7.80 9.08 1.09
N LEU A 110 8.25 9.42 2.30
CA LEU A 110 7.41 9.50 3.50
C LEU A 110 6.31 10.56 3.39
N ARG A 111 6.63 11.77 2.88
CA ARG A 111 5.60 12.79 2.60
C ARG A 111 4.54 12.31 1.62
N LYS A 112 4.95 11.51 0.62
CA LYS A 112 4.01 10.93 -0.34
C LYS A 112 3.20 9.79 0.28
N VAL A 113 3.78 8.99 1.17
CA VAL A 113 3.06 7.96 1.94
C VAL A 113 1.97 8.61 2.77
N GLU A 114 2.31 9.65 3.55
CA GLU A 114 1.35 10.42 4.36
C GLU A 114 0.18 10.91 3.50
N TYR A 115 0.48 11.61 2.39
CA TYR A 115 -0.55 12.07 1.45
C TYR A 115 -1.42 10.93 0.86
N ASP A 116 -0.82 9.80 0.48
CA ASP A 116 -1.56 8.67 -0.11
C ASP A 116 -2.44 7.96 0.92
N VAL A 117 -1.95 7.83 2.15
CA VAL A 117 -2.69 7.25 3.26
C VAL A 117 -3.87 8.14 3.62
N ASP A 118 -3.67 9.44 3.82
CA ASP A 118 -4.74 10.38 4.18
C ASP A 118 -5.84 10.44 3.12
N ARG A 119 -5.46 10.35 1.84
CA ARG A 119 -6.43 10.34 0.73
C ARG A 119 -7.20 9.04 0.62
N THR A 120 -6.57 7.91 0.92
CA THR A 120 -7.18 6.57 0.78
C THR A 120 -7.99 6.19 2.02
N ILE A 121 -7.50 6.59 3.20
CA ILE A 121 -8.07 6.31 4.51
C ILE A 121 -8.42 7.66 5.18
N PRO A 122 -9.54 8.30 4.80
CA PRO A 122 -9.89 9.62 5.34
C PRO A 122 -10.38 9.57 6.79
N ALA A 123 -10.70 8.39 7.31
CA ALA A 123 -11.15 8.22 8.68
C ALA A 123 -9.94 8.25 9.64
N ALA A 124 -9.81 9.33 10.41
CA ALA A 124 -8.75 9.47 11.41
C ALA A 124 -8.73 8.33 12.45
N GLU A 125 -9.91 7.78 12.76
CA GLU A 125 -10.09 6.66 13.69
C GLU A 125 -10.12 5.29 12.97
N PHE A 126 -9.42 5.15 11.84
CA PHE A 126 -9.35 3.88 11.12
C PHE A 126 -8.69 2.81 12.00
N SER A 127 -9.43 1.72 12.22
CA SER A 127 -9.00 0.58 13.04
C SER A 127 -9.01 -0.74 12.27
N GLY A 128 -9.15 -0.68 10.94
CA GLY A 128 -9.10 -1.85 10.06
C GLY A 128 -7.67 -2.27 9.74
N LEU A 129 -7.53 -3.23 8.83
CA LEU A 129 -6.22 -3.66 8.32
C LEU A 129 -5.78 -2.77 7.16
N ALA A 130 -4.63 -2.11 7.31
CA ALA A 130 -3.94 -1.44 6.21
C ALA A 130 -2.77 -2.30 5.74
N VAL A 131 -2.86 -2.85 4.53
CA VAL A 131 -1.86 -3.77 3.96
C VAL A 131 -1.09 -3.04 2.86
N VAL A 132 0.24 -3.00 2.96
CA VAL A 132 1.11 -2.44 1.92
C VAL A 132 1.72 -3.57 1.12
N ASP A 133 1.49 -3.55 -0.19
CA ASP A 133 1.95 -4.59 -1.11
C ASP A 133 3.12 -4.11 -1.98
N TRP A 134 4.33 -4.20 -1.42
CA TRP A 134 5.58 -3.87 -2.09
C TRP A 134 6.37 -5.14 -2.37
N GLU A 135 6.41 -5.55 -3.64
CA GLU A 135 6.98 -6.86 -4.01
C GLU A 135 8.23 -6.77 -4.89
N SER A 136 8.57 -5.59 -5.41
CA SER A 136 9.63 -5.50 -6.41
C SER A 136 11.02 -5.89 -5.91
N TRP A 137 11.31 -5.78 -4.60
CA TRP A 137 12.57 -6.21 -4.00
C TRP A 137 12.38 -6.65 -2.54
N ARG A 138 13.35 -7.38 -2.00
CA ARG A 138 13.39 -7.83 -0.61
C ARG A 138 14.37 -6.99 0.21
N PRO A 139 14.04 -6.63 1.47
CA PRO A 139 14.93 -5.85 2.33
C PRO A 139 16.20 -6.62 2.72
N ILE A 140 16.16 -7.96 2.69
CA ILE A 140 17.34 -8.79 2.87
C ILE A 140 17.98 -8.97 1.50
N PHE A 141 19.16 -8.34 1.30
CA PHE A 141 19.91 -8.34 0.04
C PHE A 141 19.90 -9.70 -0.67
N ASP A 142 20.41 -10.75 0.00
CA ASP A 142 20.56 -12.09 -0.58
C ASP A 142 19.24 -12.74 -1.01
N ARG A 143 18.09 -12.34 -0.45
CA ARG A 143 16.78 -12.89 -0.84
C ARG A 143 16.33 -12.43 -2.23
N ASN A 144 16.92 -11.36 -2.77
CA ASN A 144 16.68 -10.91 -4.14
C ASN A 144 17.32 -11.85 -5.19
N LEU A 145 18.14 -12.82 -4.78
CA LEU A 145 18.69 -13.84 -5.68
C LEU A 145 17.73 -15.00 -5.94
N TYR A 146 16.67 -15.14 -5.13
CA TYR A 146 15.73 -16.25 -5.24
C TYR A 146 14.72 -16.07 -6.37
N ASP A 147 14.57 -14.84 -6.86
CA ASP A 147 13.71 -14.49 -7.97
C ASP A 147 14.55 -13.82 -9.06
N LYS A 148 14.42 -14.30 -10.30
CA LYS A 148 15.16 -13.78 -11.46
C LYS A 148 14.85 -12.31 -11.72
N ASP A 149 13.61 -11.89 -11.48
CA ASP A 149 13.19 -10.51 -11.70
C ASP A 149 13.79 -9.55 -10.66
N GLN A 150 14.23 -10.09 -9.51
CA GLN A 150 14.84 -9.33 -8.42
C GLN A 150 16.38 -9.31 -8.45
N VAL A 151 17.02 -10.12 -9.31
CA VAL A 151 18.49 -10.12 -9.46
C VAL A 151 19.03 -8.75 -9.90
N VAL A 152 18.21 -7.96 -10.60
CA VAL A 152 18.57 -6.59 -11.00
C VAL A 152 18.95 -5.71 -9.80
N TYR A 153 18.34 -5.89 -8.64
CA TYR A 153 18.64 -5.10 -7.44
C TYR A 153 20.00 -5.43 -6.85
N ILE A 154 20.46 -6.69 -6.98
CA ILE A 154 21.82 -7.11 -6.62
C ILE A 154 22.82 -6.43 -7.55
N ASN A 155 22.65 -6.62 -8.86
CA ASN A 155 23.56 -6.10 -9.87
C ASN A 155 23.68 -4.58 -9.80
N LYS A 156 22.54 -3.88 -9.69
CA LYS A 156 22.52 -2.42 -9.63
C LYS A 156 23.09 -1.87 -8.32
N SER A 157 22.96 -2.61 -7.22
CA SER A 157 23.63 -2.24 -5.96
C SER A 157 25.15 -2.40 -6.05
N GLU A 158 25.64 -3.49 -6.65
CA GLU A 158 27.08 -3.70 -6.87
C GLU A 158 27.67 -2.68 -7.86
N GLU A 159 26.96 -2.37 -8.96
CA GLU A 159 27.32 -1.31 -9.89
C GLU A 159 27.44 0.05 -9.19
N LEU A 160 26.47 0.38 -8.32
CA LEU A 160 26.49 1.63 -7.56
C LEU A 160 27.71 1.73 -6.65
N VAL A 161 28.06 0.66 -5.95
CA VAL A 161 29.26 0.62 -5.10
C VAL A 161 30.53 0.74 -5.94
N LYS A 162 30.61 0.03 -7.07
CA LYS A 162 31.75 0.09 -7.98
C LYS A 162 31.96 1.51 -8.55
N GLN A 163 30.89 2.24 -8.84
CA GLN A 163 30.96 3.64 -9.27
C GLN A 163 31.60 4.55 -8.20
N HIS A 164 31.28 4.34 -6.93
CA HIS A 164 31.86 5.12 -5.83
C HIS A 164 33.25 4.65 -5.40
N HIS A 165 33.60 3.39 -5.69
CA HIS A 165 34.88 2.78 -5.32
C HIS A 165 35.54 2.05 -6.51
N PRO A 166 36.02 2.76 -7.54
CA PRO A 166 36.51 2.15 -8.78
C PRO A 166 37.73 1.23 -8.61
N THR A 167 38.48 1.39 -7.52
CA THR A 167 39.70 0.62 -7.21
C THR A 167 39.45 -0.60 -6.33
N TRP A 168 38.22 -0.78 -5.82
CA TRP A 168 37.88 -1.92 -4.98
C TRP A 168 37.74 -3.20 -5.80
N ASN A 169 38.13 -4.31 -5.19
CA ASN A 169 37.94 -5.64 -5.77
C ASN A 169 36.51 -6.17 -5.54
N ASP A 170 36.16 -7.25 -6.25
CA ASP A 170 34.80 -7.81 -6.20
C ASP A 170 34.35 -8.21 -4.79
N PRO A 171 35.17 -8.86 -3.92
CA PRO A 171 34.76 -9.14 -2.55
C PRO A 171 34.42 -7.88 -1.73
N GLN A 172 35.18 -6.79 -1.90
CA GLN A 172 34.89 -5.52 -1.22
C GLN A 172 33.58 -4.92 -1.72
N ILE A 173 33.36 -4.92 -3.04
CA ILE A 173 32.13 -4.41 -3.67
C ILE A 173 30.91 -5.19 -3.18
N LYS A 174 30.95 -6.52 -3.25
CA LYS A 174 29.84 -7.39 -2.84
C LYS A 174 29.50 -7.23 -1.36
N ARG A 175 30.52 -7.16 -0.50
CA ARG A 175 30.35 -6.93 0.93
C ARG A 175 29.68 -5.58 1.21
N GLN A 176 30.11 -4.53 0.52
CA GLN A 176 29.53 -3.20 0.71
C GLN A 176 28.12 -3.10 0.14
N ALA A 177 27.84 -3.69 -1.02
CA ALA A 177 26.49 -3.75 -1.61
C ALA A 177 25.48 -4.40 -0.65
N ARG A 178 25.89 -5.48 0.04
CA ARG A 178 25.09 -6.11 1.11
C ARG A 178 24.83 -5.20 2.31
N ASN A 179 25.79 -4.33 2.65
CA ASN A 179 25.70 -3.45 3.82
C ASN A 179 24.87 -2.19 3.57
N VAL A 180 24.94 -1.60 2.36
CA VAL A 180 24.20 -0.37 2.04
C VAL A 180 22.68 -0.58 1.99
N VAL A 181 22.21 -1.79 1.67
CA VAL A 181 20.77 -2.11 1.75
C VAL A 181 20.26 -2.14 3.20
N LYS A 182 21.14 -2.40 4.19
CA LYS A 182 20.80 -2.33 5.61
C LYS A 182 20.78 -0.90 6.17
N LEU A 183 21.37 0.05 5.46
CA LEU A 183 21.67 1.41 5.96
C LEU A 183 20.93 2.51 5.18
N SER A 184 19.85 2.17 4.43
CA SER A 184 18.96 3.23 3.93
C SER A 184 18.47 4.01 5.17
N PRO A 185 18.80 5.31 5.26
CA PRO A 185 18.79 6.02 6.53
C PRO A 185 17.39 6.07 7.11
N GLY A 186 17.26 5.83 8.42
CA GLY A 186 16.10 6.30 9.18
C GLY A 186 16.17 7.80 9.39
#